data_AF-A0A6N7MDK3-F1
#
_entry.id   AF-A0A6N7MDK3-F1
#
_cell.length_a   1.000
_cell.length_b   1.000
_cell.length_c   1.000
_cell.angle_alpha   90.00
_cell.angle_beta   90.00
_cell.angle_gamma   90.00
#
_symmetry.space_group_name_H-M   'P 1'
#
loop_
_entity.id
_entity.type
_entity.pdbx_description
1 polymer ?
#
loop_
_entity_poly.entity_id
_entity_poly.type
_entity_poly.pdbx_seq_one_letter_code
_entity_poly.pdbx_strand_id
1 'polypeptide(L)'
;MNNSETAFYFSSYENDHDGILRYFTPKIEVPSCGQATIAAIYAKAIEEKLPSCVLRIKTNIGILPIEVIKKEDDYIISMTQGRIEISKPLSTGDRDELLAALKITANDLNQDCPVQIASTGHSKVMIGIQSRKLLNDIEPDNNRLIILSKKI
;
A
#
# COMPACT_ATOMS: atom_id res chain seq x y z
N MET A 1 6.86 -3.91 -20.46
CA MET A 1 6.10 -3.37 -19.31
C MET A 1 7.10 -2.70 -18.37
N ASN A 2 6.87 -1.46 -17.94
CA ASN A 2 7.75 -0.73 -17.02
C ASN A 2 6.93 -0.09 -15.88
N ASN A 3 5.97 -0.87 -15.35
CA ASN A 3 5.17 -0.49 -14.20
C ASN A 3 5.99 -0.68 -12.92
N SER A 4 5.61 -0.02 -11.82
CA SER A 4 6.22 -0.26 -10.50
C SER A 4 6.15 -1.74 -10.11
N GLU A 5 4.99 -2.37 -10.37
CA GLU A 5 4.77 -3.81 -10.23
C GLU A 5 3.89 -4.35 -11.35
N THR A 6 4.07 -5.63 -11.67
CA THR A 6 3.22 -6.41 -12.57
C THR A 6 2.71 -7.65 -11.85
N ALA A 7 1.41 -7.87 -11.88
CA ALA A 7 0.76 -9.07 -11.34
C ALA A 7 0.58 -10.12 -12.44
N PHE A 8 0.92 -11.37 -12.12
CA PHE A 8 0.68 -12.54 -12.96
C PHE A 8 -0.35 -13.43 -12.27
N TYR A 9 -1.47 -13.67 -12.93
CA TYR A 9 -2.53 -14.55 -12.47
C TYR A 9 -2.37 -15.95 -13.03
N PHE A 10 -2.42 -16.95 -12.17
CA PHE A 10 -2.41 -18.36 -12.53
C PHE A 10 -3.69 -19.01 -12.01
N SER A 11 -4.31 -19.86 -12.83
CA SER A 11 -5.43 -20.69 -12.40
C SER A 11 -4.99 -21.67 -11.31
N SER A 12 -5.86 -21.91 -10.35
CA SER A 12 -5.65 -22.94 -9.33
C SER A 12 -6.16 -24.30 -9.81
N TYR A 13 -5.49 -25.37 -9.35
CA TYR A 13 -5.97 -26.76 -9.44
C TYR A 13 -6.23 -27.35 -8.03
N GLU A 14 -6.05 -26.55 -6.98
CA GLU A 14 -6.28 -26.91 -5.58
C GLU A 14 -7.65 -26.35 -5.11
N ASN A 15 -8.30 -27.01 -4.16
CA ASN A 15 -9.65 -26.65 -3.70
C ASN A 15 -9.69 -25.51 -2.66
N ASP A 16 -8.54 -25.05 -2.17
CA ASP A 16 -8.44 -24.06 -1.10
C ASP A 16 -8.24 -22.61 -1.60
N HIS A 17 -8.12 -22.40 -2.91
CA HIS A 17 -8.01 -21.08 -3.52
C HIS A 17 -8.44 -21.07 -4.99
N ASP A 18 -8.98 -19.92 -5.44
CA ASP A 18 -9.54 -19.72 -6.80
C ASP A 18 -8.48 -19.31 -7.83
N GLY A 19 -7.30 -18.88 -7.37
CA GLY A 19 -6.19 -18.50 -8.23
C GLY A 19 -4.96 -18.05 -7.45
N ILE A 20 -3.85 -17.92 -8.16
CA ILE A 20 -2.55 -17.55 -7.61
C ILE A 20 -2.12 -16.22 -8.23
N LEU A 21 -1.73 -15.26 -7.41
CA LEU A 21 -1.11 -14.02 -7.86
C LEU A 21 0.35 -13.96 -7.42
N ARG A 22 1.24 -13.68 -8.39
CA ARG A 22 2.65 -13.34 -8.16
C ARG A 22 2.93 -11.94 -8.66
N TYR A 23 3.80 -11.22 -7.96
CA TYR A 23 4.05 -9.79 -8.20
C TYR A 23 5.52 -9.54 -8.48
N PHE A 24 5.81 -8.81 -9.55
CA PHE A 24 7.18 -8.51 -9.94
C PHE A 24 7.35 -7.01 -10.16
N THR A 25 8.35 -6.43 -9.50
CA THR A 25 8.95 -5.17 -9.96
C THR A 25 9.79 -5.45 -11.21
N PRO A 26 10.31 -4.44 -11.92
CA PRO A 26 11.23 -4.67 -13.04
C PRO A 26 12.51 -5.46 -12.67
N LYS A 27 12.83 -5.62 -11.39
CA LYS A 27 14.08 -6.25 -10.93
C LYS A 27 13.88 -7.53 -10.12
N ILE A 28 12.84 -7.60 -9.28
CA ILE A 28 12.64 -8.68 -8.31
C ILE A 28 11.17 -9.00 -8.11
N GLU A 29 10.89 -10.24 -7.70
CA GLU A 29 9.59 -10.63 -7.16
C GLU A 29 9.37 -9.98 -5.78
N VAL A 30 8.15 -9.55 -5.51
CA VAL A 30 7.71 -8.99 -4.22
C VAL A 30 6.56 -9.83 -3.66
N PRO A 31 6.44 -9.97 -2.33
CA PRO A 31 5.57 -10.97 -1.73
C PRO A 31 4.07 -10.60 -1.82
N SER A 32 3.75 -9.30 -1.89
CA SER A 32 2.40 -8.79 -2.13
C SER A 32 2.46 -7.38 -2.72
N CYS A 33 1.40 -6.95 -3.41
CA CYS A 33 1.26 -5.58 -3.89
C CYS A 33 -0.23 -5.23 -4.08
N GLY A 34 -0.76 -4.34 -3.24
CA GLY A 34 -2.20 -4.02 -3.23
C GLY A 34 -2.71 -3.50 -4.57
N GLN A 35 -2.07 -2.47 -5.14
CA GLN A 35 -2.51 -1.91 -6.43
C GLN A 35 -2.48 -2.95 -7.56
N ALA A 36 -1.48 -3.83 -7.58
CA ALA A 36 -1.37 -4.87 -8.60
C ALA A 36 -2.41 -5.99 -8.40
N THR A 37 -2.77 -6.32 -7.16
CA THR A 37 -3.89 -7.22 -6.85
C THR A 37 -5.22 -6.64 -7.32
N ILE A 38 -5.51 -5.37 -7.02
CA ILE A 38 -6.72 -4.68 -7.47
C ILE A 38 -6.79 -4.73 -9.00
N ALA A 39 -5.72 -4.33 -9.68
CA ALA A 39 -5.68 -4.29 -11.15
C ALA A 39 -5.91 -5.67 -11.78
N ALA A 40 -5.25 -6.72 -11.27
CA ALA A 40 -5.38 -8.07 -11.82
C ALA A 40 -6.78 -8.64 -11.64
N ILE A 41 -7.36 -8.50 -10.44
CA ILE A 41 -8.70 -9.02 -10.14
C ILE A 41 -9.77 -8.19 -10.86
N TYR A 42 -9.60 -6.88 -10.98
CA TYR A 42 -10.48 -6.02 -11.77
C TYR A 42 -10.47 -6.42 -13.25
N ALA A 43 -9.28 -6.61 -13.85
CA ALA A 43 -9.17 -7.07 -15.23
C ALA A 43 -9.82 -8.44 -15.45
N LYS A 44 -9.61 -9.39 -14.52
CA LYS A 44 -10.27 -10.70 -14.54
C LYS A 44 -11.79 -10.56 -14.44
N ALA A 45 -12.29 -9.70 -13.54
CA ALA A 45 -13.72 -9.50 -13.33
C ALA A 45 -14.42 -8.96 -14.58
N ILE A 46 -13.77 -8.05 -15.31
CA ILE A 46 -14.25 -7.54 -16.60
C ILE A 46 -14.26 -8.65 -17.65
N GLU A 47 -13.12 -9.31 -17.85
CA GLU A 47 -12.94 -10.31 -18.92
C GLU A 47 -13.91 -11.49 -18.76
N GLU A 48 -14.08 -11.97 -17.53
CA GLU A 48 -14.94 -13.12 -17.23
C GLU A 48 -16.37 -12.71 -16.83
N LYS A 49 -16.67 -11.40 -16.83
CA LYS A 49 -17.97 -10.84 -16.43
C LYS A 49 -18.46 -11.38 -15.08
N LEU A 50 -17.56 -11.44 -14.10
CA LEU A 50 -17.83 -12.05 -12.80
C LEU A 50 -19.04 -11.40 -12.11
N PRO A 51 -19.87 -12.15 -11.37
CA PRO A 51 -20.83 -11.57 -10.45
C PRO A 51 -20.10 -11.01 -9.21
N SER A 52 -20.85 -10.37 -8.30
CA SER A 52 -20.30 -10.08 -6.97
C SER A 52 -19.96 -11.38 -6.25
N CYS A 53 -18.72 -11.53 -5.80
CA CYS A 53 -18.23 -12.75 -5.17
C CYS A 53 -17.01 -12.46 -4.28
N VAL A 54 -16.54 -13.48 -3.57
CA VAL A 54 -15.26 -13.45 -2.84
C VAL A 54 -14.35 -14.49 -3.48
N LEU A 55 -13.19 -14.05 -3.98
CA LEU A 55 -12.15 -14.92 -4.49
C LEU A 55 -11.08 -15.12 -3.42
N ARG A 56 -10.72 -16.36 -3.14
CA ARG A 56 -9.57 -16.74 -2.32
C ARG A 56 -8.34 -16.79 -3.20
N ILE A 57 -7.47 -15.79 -3.08
CA ILE A 57 -6.28 -15.68 -3.93
C ILE A 57 -5.03 -16.03 -3.15
N LYS A 58 -4.29 -17.03 -3.62
CA LYS A 58 -3.00 -17.44 -3.05
C LYS A 58 -1.91 -16.45 -3.49
N THR A 59 -1.14 -15.97 -2.52
CA THR A 59 0.00 -15.07 -2.69
C THR A 59 1.18 -15.59 -1.86
N ASN A 60 2.36 -14.97 -1.99
CA ASN A 60 3.53 -15.35 -1.19
C ASN A 60 3.39 -15.01 0.31
N ILE A 61 2.36 -14.25 0.71
CA ILE A 61 2.03 -13.97 2.12
C ILE A 61 0.85 -14.81 2.63
N GLY A 62 0.34 -15.75 1.83
CA GLY A 62 -0.80 -16.60 2.16
C GLY A 62 -2.00 -16.41 1.24
N ILE A 63 -3.12 -17.03 1.61
CA ILE A 63 -4.38 -16.96 0.86
C ILE A 63 -5.21 -15.79 1.40
N LEU A 64 -5.51 -14.83 0.53
CA LEU A 64 -6.23 -13.61 0.87
C LEU A 64 -7.64 -13.62 0.26
N PRO A 65 -8.68 -13.28 1.02
CA PRO A 65 -10.00 -13.04 0.46
C PRO A 65 -10.01 -11.69 -0.27
N ILE A 66 -10.41 -11.70 -1.54
CA ILE A 66 -10.60 -10.53 -2.37
C ILE A 66 -12.08 -10.45 -2.74
N GLU A 67 -12.73 -9.38 -2.34
CA GLU A 67 -14.13 -9.14 -2.67
C GLU A 67 -14.24 -8.44 -4.02
N VAL A 68 -14.98 -9.05 -4.93
CA VAL A 68 -15.39 -8.47 -6.21
C VAL A 68 -16.84 -8.00 -6.03
N ILE A 69 -17.07 -6.70 -6.21
CA ILE A 69 -18.40 -6.09 -6.06
C ILE A 69 -18.79 -5.51 -7.41
N LYS A 70 -19.73 -6.17 -8.11
CA LYS A 70 -20.27 -5.66 -9.36
C LYS A 70 -21.20 -4.47 -9.08
N LYS A 71 -20.95 -3.35 -9.74
CA LYS A 71 -21.79 -2.14 -9.71
C LYS A 71 -22.12 -1.72 -11.12
N GLU A 72 -23.38 -1.97 -11.53
CA GLU A 72 -23.83 -1.67 -12.90
C GLU A 72 -22.88 -2.29 -13.94
N ASP A 73 -22.20 -1.45 -14.72
CA ASP A 73 -21.24 -1.82 -15.77
C ASP A 73 -19.77 -1.80 -15.30
N ASP A 74 -19.51 -1.69 -13.99
CA ASP A 74 -18.17 -1.59 -13.40
C ASP A 74 -18.00 -2.50 -12.15
N TYR A 75 -16.80 -2.50 -11.59
CA TYR A 75 -16.39 -3.33 -10.46
C TYR A 75 -15.66 -2.52 -9.38
N ILE A 76 -15.97 -2.81 -8.13
CA ILE A 76 -15.14 -2.43 -6.99
C ILE A 76 -14.43 -3.68 -6.49
N ILE A 77 -13.11 -3.59 -6.37
CA ILE A 77 -12.30 -4.65 -5.76
C ILE A 77 -11.90 -4.19 -4.35
N SER A 78 -12.28 -4.97 -3.35
CA SER A 78 -11.92 -4.75 -1.96
C SER A 78 -11.00 -5.87 -1.47
N MET A 79 -10.00 -5.52 -0.69
CA MET A 79 -9.09 -6.49 -0.06
C MET A 79 -8.92 -6.18 1.41
N THR A 80 -8.84 -7.23 2.20
CA THR A 80 -8.49 -7.12 3.61
C THR A 80 -6.97 -6.99 3.73
N GLN A 81 -6.50 -5.93 4.39
CA GLN A 81 -5.10 -5.78 4.75
C GLN A 81 -4.80 -6.43 6.11
N GLY A 82 -3.51 -6.55 6.45
CA GLY A 82 -3.11 -7.04 7.77
C GLY A 82 -3.62 -6.17 8.91
N ARG A 83 -3.57 -6.72 10.12
CA ARG A 83 -3.94 -6.01 11.35
C ARG A 83 -3.13 -4.71 11.45
N ILE A 84 -3.82 -3.63 11.85
CA ILE A 84 -3.19 -2.33 12.06
C ILE A 84 -2.26 -2.41 13.28
N GLU A 85 -1.04 -1.97 13.10
CA GLU A 85 -0.04 -1.74 14.15
C GLU A 85 0.38 -0.26 14.12
N ILE A 86 0.41 0.37 15.29
CA ILE A 86 0.80 1.78 15.46
C ILE A 86 1.91 1.85 16.50
N SER A 87 3.03 2.45 16.14
CA SER A 87 4.17 2.63 17.04
C SER A 87 3.91 3.73 18.07
N LYS A 88 4.81 3.87 19.05
CA LYS A 88 4.91 5.12 19.81
C LYS A 88 5.29 6.29 18.88
N PRO A 89 4.96 7.55 19.24
CA PRO A 89 5.43 8.73 18.51
C PRO A 89 6.93 8.70 18.32
N LEU A 90 7.39 9.20 17.17
CA LEU A 90 8.81 9.40 16.92
C LEU A 90 9.40 10.30 18.00
N SER A 91 10.67 10.07 18.32
CA SER A 91 11.41 10.95 19.22
C SER A 91 11.44 12.37 18.65
N THR A 92 11.58 13.38 19.50
CA THR A 92 11.70 14.78 19.05
C THR A 92 12.83 14.94 18.03
N GLY A 93 13.97 14.27 18.25
CA GLY A 93 15.10 14.31 17.31
C GLY A 93 14.77 13.72 15.94
N ASP A 94 14.19 12.52 15.89
CA ASP A 94 13.83 11.87 14.62
C ASP A 94 12.75 12.65 13.88
N ARG A 95 11.78 13.19 14.62
CA ARG A 95 10.74 14.05 14.06
C ARG A 95 11.35 15.31 13.45
N ASP A 96 12.22 16.00 14.16
CA ASP A 96 12.81 17.25 13.66
C ASP A 96 13.75 16.99 12.46
N GLU A 97 14.48 15.86 12.44
CA GLU A 97 15.23 15.40 11.27
C GLU A 97 14.32 15.14 10.06
N LEU A 98 13.17 14.49 10.26
CA LEU A 98 12.17 14.23 9.23
C LEU A 98 11.59 15.53 8.65
N LEU A 99 11.19 16.48 9.51
CA LEU A 99 10.65 17.76 9.05
C LEU A 99 11.67 18.55 8.24
N ALA A 100 12.93 18.56 8.69
CA ALA A 100 14.02 19.20 7.96
C ALA A 100 14.30 18.51 6.60
N ALA A 101 14.14 17.19 6.50
CA ALA A 101 14.25 16.47 5.23
C ALA A 101 13.08 16.77 4.28
N LEU A 102 11.88 17.02 4.82
CA LEU A 102 10.69 17.43 4.06
C LEU A 102 10.63 18.93 3.78
N LYS A 103 11.57 19.72 4.32
CA LYS A 103 11.61 21.19 4.24
C LYS A 103 10.33 21.87 4.77
N ILE A 104 9.73 21.28 5.81
CA ILE A 104 8.57 21.83 6.52
C ILE A 104 8.90 22.10 7.99
N THR A 105 8.02 22.80 8.69
CA THR A 105 8.18 23.16 10.10
C THR A 105 7.17 22.46 10.99
N ALA A 106 7.38 22.52 12.32
CA ALA A 106 6.42 21.95 13.27
C ALA A 106 5.04 22.63 13.21
N ASN A 107 4.96 23.90 12.79
CA ASN A 107 3.70 24.63 12.65
C ASN A 107 2.85 24.13 11.47
N ASP A 108 3.48 23.46 10.51
CA ASP A 108 2.82 22.88 9.35
C ASP A 108 2.12 21.55 9.67
N LEU A 109 2.46 20.96 10.83
CA LEU A 109 1.89 19.71 11.30
C LEU A 109 0.51 19.92 11.93
N ASN A 110 -0.38 18.97 11.69
CA ASN A 110 -1.60 18.85 12.46
C ASN A 110 -1.25 18.40 13.90
N GLN A 111 -1.47 19.29 14.88
CA GLN A 111 -1.10 19.05 16.28
C GLN A 111 -1.96 17.98 16.96
N ASP A 112 -3.11 17.63 16.38
CA ASP A 112 -3.98 16.57 16.88
C ASP A 112 -3.47 15.16 16.52
N CYS A 113 -2.44 15.07 15.67
CA CYS A 113 -1.92 13.82 15.14
C CYS A 113 -0.39 13.71 15.37
N PRO A 114 0.09 12.82 16.25
CA PRO A 114 1.52 12.60 16.40
C PRO A 114 2.13 11.97 15.14
N VAL A 115 3.41 12.28 14.89
CA VAL A 115 4.18 11.60 13.85
C VAL A 115 4.56 10.20 14.34
N GLN A 116 4.05 9.16 13.68
CA GLN A 116 4.13 7.77 14.11
C GLN A 116 4.30 6.82 12.94
N ILE A 117 4.86 5.64 13.20
CA ILE A 117 4.90 4.55 12.22
C ILE A 117 3.59 3.77 12.33
N ALA A 118 2.91 3.59 11.19
CA ALA A 118 1.74 2.72 11.07
C ALA A 118 2.01 1.61 10.05
N SER A 119 1.47 0.42 10.29
CA SER A 119 1.63 -0.73 9.40
C SER A 119 0.36 -1.57 9.33
N THR A 120 0.08 -2.09 8.15
CA THR A 120 -0.84 -3.21 7.88
C THR A 120 -0.12 -4.36 7.18
N GLY A 121 1.22 -4.35 7.22
CA GLY A 121 2.11 -5.32 6.56
C GLY A 121 3.39 -4.69 5.99
N HIS A 122 3.34 -3.42 5.57
CA HIS A 122 4.51 -2.67 5.11
C HIS A 122 4.48 -1.24 5.68
N SER A 123 5.27 -1.01 6.73
CA SER A 123 5.22 0.20 7.56
C SER A 123 5.45 1.51 6.78
N LYS A 124 4.79 2.58 7.23
CA LYS A 124 4.94 3.95 6.74
C LYS A 124 4.99 4.91 7.92
N VAL A 125 5.76 5.99 7.79
CA VAL A 125 5.70 7.11 8.72
C VAL A 125 4.50 7.98 8.35
N MET A 126 3.56 8.13 9.27
CA MET A 126 2.37 8.94 9.13
C MET A 126 2.66 10.36 9.64
N ILE A 127 2.40 11.35 8.79
CA ILE A 127 2.67 12.76 9.06
C ILE A 127 1.39 13.55 8.74
N GLY A 128 0.73 14.08 9.77
CA GLY A 128 -0.44 14.94 9.58
C GLY A 128 -0.02 16.34 9.15
N ILE A 129 -0.45 16.80 7.97
CA ILE A 129 -0.15 18.13 7.44
C ILE A 129 -1.43 18.98 7.44
N GLN A 130 -1.34 20.25 7.82
CA GLN A 130 -2.52 21.13 7.96
C GLN A 130 -3.12 21.58 6.62
N SER A 131 -2.33 21.59 5.53
CA SER A 131 -2.73 22.20 4.27
C SER A 131 -2.45 21.29 3.08
N ARG A 132 -3.47 21.13 2.22
CA ARG A 132 -3.33 20.45 0.92
C ARG A 132 -2.39 21.17 -0.04
N LYS A 133 -2.35 22.52 -0.01
CA LYS A 133 -1.42 23.30 -0.83
C LYS A 133 0.03 22.93 -0.49
N LEU A 134 0.38 23.11 0.78
CA LEU A 134 1.67 22.66 1.31
C LEU A 134 1.99 21.21 0.92
N LEU A 135 1.08 20.24 1.12
CA LEU A 135 1.31 18.84 0.75
C LEU A 135 1.75 18.68 -0.72
N ASN A 136 1.17 19.43 -1.65
CA ASN A 136 1.53 19.38 -3.06
C ASN A 136 2.85 20.11 -3.38
N ASP A 137 3.25 21.05 -2.53
CA ASP A 137 4.45 21.88 -2.70
C ASP A 137 5.68 21.31 -1.94
N ILE A 138 5.54 20.19 -1.21
CA ILE A 138 6.65 19.55 -0.50
C ILE A 138 7.72 19.08 -1.52
N GLU A 139 8.97 19.47 -1.26
CA GLU A 139 10.14 19.04 -2.02
C GLU A 139 11.12 18.26 -1.12
N PRO A 140 10.97 16.93 -1.02
CA PRO A 140 11.79 16.14 -0.11
C PRO A 140 13.26 16.10 -0.51
N ASP A 141 14.14 16.16 0.50
CA ASP A 141 15.52 15.71 0.38
C ASP A 141 15.58 14.18 0.50
N ASN A 142 15.54 13.51 -0.65
CA ASN A 142 15.55 12.05 -0.72
C ASN A 142 16.80 11.42 -0.08
N ASN A 143 17.96 12.08 -0.12
CA ASN A 143 19.17 11.55 0.49
C ASN A 143 19.06 11.53 2.01
N ARG A 144 18.53 12.61 2.60
CA ARG A 144 18.26 12.67 4.04
C ARG A 144 17.21 11.65 4.46
N LEU A 145 16.14 11.48 3.67
CA LEU A 145 15.12 10.46 3.93
C LEU A 145 15.67 9.03 3.87
N ILE A 146 16.56 8.72 2.92
CA ILE A 146 17.22 7.41 2.83
C ILE A 146 18.06 7.13 4.07
N ILE A 147 18.80 8.13 4.56
CA ILE A 147 19.62 7.99 5.77
C ILE A 147 18.72 7.78 6.99
N LEU A 148 17.68 8.60 7.14
CA LEU A 148 16.73 8.50 8.24
C LEU A 148 15.99 7.15 8.25
N SER A 149 15.61 6.62 7.08
CA SER A 149 14.91 5.34 6.95
C SER A 149 15.74 4.12 7.39
N LYS A 150 17.05 4.28 7.63
CA LYS A 150 17.89 3.23 8.22
C LYS A 150 17.86 3.24 9.76
N LYS A 151 17.35 4.32 10.34
CA LYS A 151 17.32 4.59 11.79
C LYS A 151 15.93 4.33 12.38
N ILE A 152 14.88 4.68 11.63
CA ILE A 152 13.47 4.61 12.07
C ILE A 152 12.68 3.54 11.30
#